data_AF-A0A4Q2XCM8-F1
#
_entry.id   AF-A0A4Q2XCM8-F1
#
_cell.length_a   1.000
_cell.length_b   1.000
_cell.length_c   1.000
_cell.angle_alpha   90.00
_cell.angle_beta   90.00
_cell.angle_gamma   90.00
#
_symmetry.space_group_name_H-M   'P 1'
#
loop_
_entity.id
_entity.type
_entity.pdbx_description
1 polymer ?
#
loop_
_entity_poly.entity_id
_entity_poly.type
_entity_poly.pdbx_seq_one_letter_code
_entity_poly.pdbx_strand_id
1 'polypeptide(L)'
;MEETRLWGKNATAKQPNLYHEELATWTDADIRAALDESLHNRDFLLDTRGARRLVAGLLAEWVNRDWSAASQWFLTMPESIRSGDMALFLSFAWPPEHAAEGLAFVKANPEAFERSSAWSIAVKNIEARAQEGAASVVALLGELREARLGLSFEETVKFPKDFDFATLMRSPEVVEMLGKGQGEFFAGAWYAQDREAFYGWVMETGALRSLPEMVALGSDNPEKGLHWLGAKYQTLDAADRETLMLGSPVGHADIMGKMIEGITDPRVAEDLRASCAEWLFIGETAGALEVLGGIRDPAARLSALEEFDAEKAKRFSQMAPGDVSLFRTRLEQWGATPEQVDTLVKKFQPYL
;
A
#
# COMPACT_ATOMS: atom_id res chain seq x y z
N MET A 1 30.50 4.54 -5.45
CA MET A 1 29.33 5.22 -4.83
C MET A 1 28.04 4.96 -5.61
N GLU A 2 28.06 4.96 -6.95
CA GLU A 2 26.91 4.50 -7.75
C GLU A 2 26.69 2.98 -7.65
N GLU A 3 27.75 2.17 -7.67
CA GLU A 3 27.68 0.71 -7.50
C GLU A 3 27.07 0.29 -6.15
N THR A 4 27.32 1.03 -5.07
CA THR A 4 26.85 0.71 -3.71
C THR A 4 25.41 1.17 -3.44
N ARG A 5 24.88 2.11 -4.24
CA ARG A 5 23.47 2.50 -4.22
C ARG A 5 22.56 1.40 -4.78
N LEU A 6 23.10 0.61 -5.70
CA LEU A 6 22.39 -0.47 -6.41
C LEU A 6 22.16 -1.74 -5.56
N TRP A 7 23.03 -2.03 -4.58
CA TRP A 7 22.92 -3.23 -3.72
C TRP A 7 21.57 -3.38 -2.98
N GLY A 8 21.05 -2.30 -2.39
CA GLY A 8 19.88 -2.40 -1.51
C GLY A 8 18.53 -2.19 -2.19
N LYS A 9 18.49 -2.04 -3.52
CA LYS A 9 17.22 -2.06 -4.27
C LYS A 9 16.83 -3.47 -4.74
N ASN A 10 17.74 -4.45 -4.60
CA ASN A 10 17.70 -5.70 -5.37
C ASN A 10 17.66 -6.98 -4.52
N ALA A 11 17.41 -6.89 -3.22
CA ALA A 11 17.27 -8.06 -2.35
C ALA A 11 15.82 -8.48 -2.08
N THR A 12 14.87 -7.64 -2.50
CA THR A 12 13.42 -7.81 -2.29
C THR A 12 12.77 -8.28 -3.59
N ALA A 13 13.13 -9.47 -4.08
CA ALA A 13 12.52 -10.23 -5.18
C ALA A 13 12.20 -9.53 -6.54
N LYS A 14 12.40 -8.22 -6.70
CA LYS A 14 11.99 -7.43 -7.87
C LYS A 14 13.13 -7.16 -8.85
N GLN A 15 14.39 -7.39 -8.46
CA GLN A 15 15.54 -7.43 -9.37
C GLN A 15 16.56 -8.46 -8.87
N PRO A 16 17.26 -9.19 -9.76
CA PRO A 16 18.30 -10.14 -9.35
C PRO A 16 19.41 -9.44 -8.56
N ASN A 17 20.02 -10.15 -7.61
CA ASN A 17 21.30 -9.75 -7.02
C ASN A 17 22.27 -9.44 -8.18
N LEU A 18 22.82 -8.23 -8.22
CA LEU A 18 23.66 -7.78 -9.34
C LEU A 18 24.97 -8.57 -9.47
N TYR A 19 25.34 -9.29 -8.41
CA TYR A 19 26.51 -10.16 -8.37
C TYR A 19 26.09 -11.64 -8.43
N HIS A 20 24.84 -11.96 -8.77
CA HIS A 20 24.38 -13.34 -8.83
C HIS A 20 25.26 -14.19 -9.75
N GLU A 21 25.65 -13.67 -10.91
CA GLU A 21 26.55 -14.38 -11.85
C GLU A 21 27.96 -14.57 -11.28
N GLU A 22 28.49 -13.58 -10.55
CA GLU A 22 29.81 -13.66 -9.93
C GLU A 22 29.80 -14.64 -8.74
N LEU A 23 28.83 -14.50 -7.84
CA LEU A 23 28.65 -15.36 -6.69
C LEU A 23 28.31 -16.80 -7.07
N ALA A 24 27.67 -17.04 -8.22
CA ALA A 24 27.43 -18.40 -8.71
C ALA A 24 28.74 -19.20 -8.92
N THR A 25 29.87 -18.52 -9.10
CA THR A 25 31.19 -19.17 -9.21
C THR A 25 31.87 -19.44 -7.86
N TRP A 26 31.38 -18.83 -6.78
CA TRP A 26 31.92 -18.97 -5.44
C TRP A 26 31.36 -20.21 -4.74
N THR A 27 32.18 -20.85 -3.92
CA THR A 27 31.73 -21.93 -3.02
C THR A 27 31.13 -21.36 -1.73
N ASP A 28 30.41 -22.19 -0.97
CA ASP A 28 29.91 -21.79 0.36
C ASP A 28 31.05 -21.45 1.32
N ALA A 29 32.22 -22.08 1.15
CA ALA A 29 33.41 -21.77 1.91
C ALA A 29 33.97 -20.37 1.57
N ASP A 30 33.91 -19.96 0.30
CA ASP A 30 34.34 -18.63 -0.14
C ASP A 30 33.41 -17.55 0.42
N ILE A 31 32.09 -17.77 0.36
CA ILE A 31 31.09 -16.85 0.91
C ILE A 31 31.26 -16.73 2.43
N ARG A 32 31.41 -17.86 3.13
CA ARG A 32 31.67 -17.86 4.58
C ARG A 32 32.96 -17.14 4.93
N ALA A 33 34.05 -17.38 4.21
CA ALA A 33 35.33 -16.72 4.46
C ALA A 33 35.22 -15.20 4.28
N ALA A 34 34.52 -14.73 3.25
CA ALA A 34 34.28 -13.31 3.02
C ALA A 34 33.40 -12.69 4.13
N LEU A 35 32.40 -13.43 4.62
CA LEU A 35 31.57 -13.01 5.74
C LEU A 35 32.40 -12.93 7.04
N ASP A 36 33.24 -13.91 7.34
CA ASP A 36 34.14 -13.90 8.51
C ASP A 36 35.17 -12.76 8.43
N GLU A 37 35.71 -12.48 7.24
CA GLU A 37 36.61 -11.34 7.00
C GLU A 37 35.87 -10.01 7.22
N SER A 38 34.61 -9.92 6.81
CA SER A 38 33.82 -8.69 6.95
C SER A 38 33.65 -8.24 8.40
N LEU A 39 33.64 -9.18 9.35
CA LEU A 39 33.56 -8.88 10.79
C LEU A 39 34.79 -8.13 11.32
N HIS A 40 35.90 -8.16 10.57
CA HIS A 40 37.14 -7.44 10.87
C HIS A 40 37.34 -6.21 9.96
N ASN A 41 36.45 -5.99 9.00
CA ASN A 41 36.54 -4.91 8.04
C ASN A 41 36.11 -3.57 8.67
N ARG A 42 36.99 -2.56 8.59
CA ARG A 42 36.74 -1.24 9.16
C ARG A 42 35.47 -0.58 8.64
N ASP A 43 35.17 -0.66 7.34
CA ASP A 43 34.03 0.03 6.73
C ASP A 43 32.70 -0.64 7.10
N PHE A 44 32.71 -1.94 7.35
CA PHE A 44 31.57 -2.66 7.92
C PHE A 44 31.37 -2.29 9.40
N LEU A 45 32.45 -2.25 10.19
CA LEU A 45 32.41 -1.88 11.61
C LEU A 45 32.05 -0.40 11.84
N LEU A 46 32.40 0.49 10.90
CA LEU A 46 32.01 1.90 10.90
C LEU A 46 30.59 2.14 10.34
N ASP A 47 29.85 1.07 10.07
CA ASP A 47 28.46 1.14 9.60
C ASP A 47 28.27 1.92 8.30
N THR A 48 29.23 1.81 7.36
CA THR A 48 29.02 2.41 6.05
C THR A 48 27.92 1.64 5.32
N ARG A 49 26.90 2.37 4.82
CA ARG A 49 25.74 1.79 4.11
C ARG A 49 26.14 0.83 2.98
N GLY A 50 27.28 1.08 2.35
CA GLY A 50 27.80 0.25 1.28
C GLY A 50 28.29 -1.12 1.76
N ALA A 51 29.17 -1.15 2.75
CA ALA A 51 29.73 -2.39 3.28
C ALA A 51 28.65 -3.25 3.97
N ARG A 52 27.70 -2.63 4.68
CA ARG A 52 26.58 -3.35 5.31
C ARG A 52 25.72 -4.10 4.30
N ARG A 53 25.41 -3.47 3.16
CA ARG A 53 24.61 -4.08 2.11
C ARG A 53 25.34 -5.21 1.39
N LEU A 54 26.65 -5.08 1.18
CA LEU A 54 27.49 -6.15 0.64
C LEU A 54 27.42 -7.39 1.53
N VAL A 55 27.66 -7.23 2.83
CA VAL A 55 27.60 -8.34 3.80
C VAL A 55 26.19 -8.94 3.90
N ALA A 56 25.16 -8.10 3.92
CA ALA A 56 23.77 -8.56 3.92
C ALA A 56 23.42 -9.37 2.66
N GLY A 57 23.93 -8.97 1.49
CA GLY A 57 23.74 -9.71 0.24
C GLY A 57 24.51 -11.03 0.19
N LEU A 58 25.74 -11.09 0.72
CA LEU A 58 26.49 -12.33 0.88
C LEU A 58 25.78 -13.30 1.84
N LEU A 59 25.23 -12.78 2.95
CA LEU A 59 24.42 -13.57 3.87
C LEU A 59 23.17 -14.12 3.19
N ALA A 60 22.45 -13.29 2.42
CA ALA A 60 21.29 -13.72 1.65
C ALA A 60 21.63 -14.84 0.66
N GLU A 61 22.73 -14.71 -0.09
CA GLU A 61 23.20 -15.75 -0.99
C GLU A 61 23.49 -17.06 -0.24
N TRP A 62 24.16 -16.99 0.91
CA TRP A 62 24.43 -18.19 1.69
C TRP A 62 23.16 -18.82 2.26
N VAL A 63 22.19 -18.02 2.73
CA VAL A 63 20.89 -18.53 3.20
C VAL A 63 20.14 -19.28 2.10
N ASN A 64 20.20 -18.81 0.84
CA ASN A 64 19.60 -19.52 -0.29
C ASN A 64 20.23 -20.90 -0.56
N ARG A 65 21.51 -21.09 -0.19
CA ARG A 65 22.26 -22.34 -0.44
C ARG A 65 22.22 -23.29 0.75
N ASP A 66 22.42 -22.75 1.95
CA ASP A 66 22.46 -23.47 3.22
C ASP A 66 21.92 -22.57 4.35
N TRP A 67 20.60 -22.46 4.42
CA TRP A 67 19.89 -21.67 5.42
C TRP A 67 20.26 -22.06 6.86
N SER A 68 20.55 -23.34 7.09
CA SER A 68 20.86 -23.86 8.43
C SER A 68 22.23 -23.38 8.87
N ALA A 69 23.27 -23.54 8.05
CA ALA A 69 24.60 -23.05 8.40
C ALA A 69 24.65 -21.52 8.48
N ALA A 70 24.00 -20.82 7.54
CA ALA A 70 23.99 -19.37 7.50
C ALA A 70 23.26 -18.75 8.72
N SER A 71 22.13 -19.32 9.13
CA SER A 71 21.39 -18.85 10.32
C SER A 71 22.18 -19.06 11.62
N GLN A 72 22.90 -20.19 11.76
CA GLN A 72 23.81 -20.40 12.88
C GLN A 72 24.95 -19.40 12.89
N TRP A 73 25.59 -19.16 11.73
CA TRP A 73 26.63 -18.14 11.60
C TRP A 73 26.12 -16.75 11.99
N PHE A 74 24.92 -16.37 11.55
CA PHE A 74 24.32 -15.08 11.87
C PHE A 74 24.17 -14.84 13.38
N LEU A 75 23.88 -15.90 14.15
CA LEU A 75 23.78 -15.83 15.61
C LEU A 75 25.15 -15.70 16.31
N THR A 76 26.25 -16.08 15.66
CA THR A 76 27.60 -15.90 16.24
C THR A 76 28.05 -14.44 16.27
N MET A 77 27.44 -13.57 15.46
CA MET A 77 27.78 -12.15 15.44
C MET A 77 27.34 -11.46 16.73
N PRO A 78 28.19 -10.59 17.31
CA PRO A 78 27.79 -9.72 18.41
C PRO A 78 26.60 -8.83 18.04
N GLU A 79 25.68 -8.64 18.98
CA GLU A 79 24.47 -7.82 18.79
C GLU A 79 24.80 -6.38 18.35
N SER A 80 25.89 -5.81 18.84
CA SER A 80 26.36 -4.47 18.47
C SER A 80 26.74 -4.32 17.00
N ILE A 81 27.05 -5.44 16.33
CA ILE A 81 27.47 -5.49 14.93
C ILE A 81 26.33 -6.00 14.04
N ARG A 82 25.38 -6.77 14.58
CA ARG A 82 24.20 -7.27 13.86
C ARG A 82 23.29 -6.10 13.46
N SER A 83 23.24 -5.78 12.17
CA SER A 83 22.41 -4.68 11.67
C SER A 83 21.01 -5.16 11.27
N GLY A 84 20.04 -4.23 11.29
CA GLY A 84 18.68 -4.51 10.84
C GLY A 84 18.61 -4.92 9.35
N ASP A 85 19.50 -4.38 8.52
CA ASP A 85 19.64 -4.76 7.10
C ASP A 85 20.04 -6.24 6.95
N MET A 86 20.92 -6.77 7.80
CA MET A 86 21.30 -8.19 7.74
C MET A 86 20.14 -9.11 8.14
N ALA A 87 19.44 -8.77 9.23
CA ALA A 87 18.25 -9.51 9.65
C ALA A 87 17.15 -9.50 8.58
N LEU A 88 16.96 -8.35 7.92
CA LEU A 88 16.02 -8.18 6.82
C LEU A 88 16.37 -9.09 5.64
N PHE A 89 17.62 -9.06 5.18
CA PHE A 89 18.08 -9.85 4.03
C PHE A 89 18.08 -11.36 4.32
N LEU A 90 18.43 -11.76 5.54
CA LEU A 90 18.29 -13.14 5.99
C LEU A 90 16.83 -13.60 5.90
N SER A 91 15.88 -12.76 6.32
CA SER A 91 14.45 -13.10 6.24
C SER A 91 13.94 -13.20 4.80
N PHE A 92 14.42 -12.33 3.90
CA PHE A 92 14.07 -12.35 2.48
C PHE A 92 14.61 -13.57 1.75
N ALA A 93 15.86 -13.94 2.02
CA ALA A 93 16.49 -15.10 1.39
C ALA A 93 16.04 -16.44 1.99
N TRP A 94 15.32 -16.44 3.12
CA TRP A 94 14.90 -17.69 3.75
C TRP A 94 14.10 -18.57 2.77
N PRO A 95 14.46 -19.85 2.55
CA PRO A 95 13.79 -20.67 1.56
C PRO A 95 12.31 -20.93 1.91
N PRO A 96 11.36 -20.79 0.97
CA PRO A 96 9.93 -21.03 1.22
C PRO A 96 9.61 -22.45 1.72
N GLU A 97 10.34 -23.47 1.24
CA GLU A 97 10.21 -24.86 1.66
C GLU A 97 10.60 -25.09 3.13
N HIS A 98 11.33 -24.16 3.73
CA HIS A 98 11.75 -24.16 5.13
C HIS A 98 11.07 -23.05 5.95
N ALA A 99 9.87 -22.61 5.53
CA ALA A 99 9.15 -21.53 6.19
C ALA A 99 8.91 -21.81 7.68
N ALA A 100 8.53 -23.03 8.05
CA ALA A 100 8.24 -23.41 9.43
C ALA A 100 9.49 -23.32 10.33
N GLU A 101 10.63 -23.77 9.84
CA GLU A 101 11.93 -23.66 10.51
C GLU A 101 12.35 -22.19 10.65
N GLY A 102 12.05 -21.36 9.64
CA GLY A 102 12.26 -19.91 9.72
C GLY A 102 11.42 -19.26 10.80
N LEU A 103 10.15 -19.63 10.92
CA LEU A 103 9.28 -19.11 11.97
C LEU A 103 9.78 -19.54 13.36
N ALA A 104 10.19 -20.81 13.50
CA ALA A 104 10.79 -21.30 14.73
C ALA A 104 12.08 -20.53 15.09
N PHE A 105 12.93 -20.25 14.10
CA PHE A 105 14.14 -19.44 14.27
C PHE A 105 13.83 -18.02 14.76
N VAL A 106 12.87 -17.34 14.15
CA VAL A 106 12.47 -15.97 14.54
C VAL A 106 11.92 -15.96 15.97
N LYS A 107 11.05 -16.93 16.31
CA LYS A 107 10.49 -17.05 17.66
C LYS A 107 11.54 -17.34 18.73
N ALA A 108 12.58 -18.09 18.38
CA ALA A 108 13.67 -18.43 19.30
C ALA A 108 14.68 -17.30 19.50
N ASN A 109 14.75 -16.32 18.59
CA ASN A 109 15.76 -15.26 18.59
C ASN A 109 15.14 -13.86 18.33
N PRO A 110 14.15 -13.42 19.12
CA PRO A 110 13.44 -12.16 18.88
C PRO A 110 14.36 -10.93 18.87
N GLU A 111 15.41 -10.93 19.71
CA GLU A 111 16.41 -9.86 19.81
C GLU A 111 17.19 -9.66 18.50
N ALA A 112 17.32 -10.72 17.69
CA ALA A 112 17.99 -10.63 16.39
C ALA A 112 17.18 -9.82 15.36
N PHE A 113 15.89 -9.61 15.62
CA PHE A 113 14.96 -8.91 14.74
C PHE A 113 14.38 -7.64 15.35
N GLU A 114 14.75 -7.21 16.57
CA GLU A 114 14.20 -6.00 17.21
C GLU A 114 14.34 -4.72 16.37
N ARG A 115 15.44 -4.62 15.60
CA ARG A 115 15.74 -3.45 14.75
C ARG A 115 15.32 -3.62 13.29
N SER A 116 14.58 -4.69 13.00
CA SER A 116 14.15 -5.06 11.65
C SER A 116 12.78 -5.73 11.71
N SER A 117 12.34 -6.29 10.59
CA SER A 117 11.08 -7.02 10.53
C SER A 117 11.34 -8.38 9.87
N ALA A 118 10.97 -9.46 10.55
CA ALA A 118 11.05 -10.83 10.04
C ALA A 118 9.88 -11.18 9.10
N TRP A 119 9.19 -10.16 8.58
CA TRP A 119 7.92 -10.30 7.89
C TRP A 119 7.98 -11.22 6.66
N SER A 120 9.10 -11.27 5.93
CA SER A 120 9.22 -12.15 4.75
C SER A 120 9.11 -13.63 5.13
N ILE A 121 9.64 -14.03 6.28
CA ILE A 121 9.44 -15.38 6.84
C ILE A 121 7.97 -15.59 7.21
N ALA A 122 7.32 -14.59 7.82
CA ALA A 122 5.90 -14.68 8.14
C ALA A 122 5.02 -14.83 6.87
N VAL A 123 5.32 -14.10 5.79
CA VAL A 123 4.64 -14.23 4.49
C VAL A 123 4.77 -15.65 3.95
N LYS A 124 5.98 -16.22 3.91
CA LYS A 124 6.20 -17.59 3.43
C LYS A 124 5.40 -18.61 4.23
N ASN A 125 5.27 -18.40 5.55
CA ASN A 125 4.41 -19.23 6.39
C ASN A 125 2.93 -19.04 6.07
N ILE A 126 2.46 -17.82 5.83
CA ILE A 126 1.07 -17.56 5.40
C ILE A 126 0.80 -18.25 4.06
N GLU A 127 1.70 -18.16 3.08
CA GLU A 127 1.55 -18.82 1.77
C GLU A 127 1.52 -20.35 1.91
N ALA A 128 2.38 -20.91 2.75
CA ALA A 128 2.40 -22.35 3.04
C ALA A 128 1.08 -22.80 3.72
N ARG A 129 0.63 -22.07 4.75
CA ARG A 129 -0.63 -22.35 5.46
C ARG A 129 -1.86 -22.10 4.59
N ALA A 130 -1.79 -21.19 3.64
CA ALA A 130 -2.88 -20.93 2.71
C ALA A 130 -3.20 -22.17 1.86
N GLN A 131 -2.20 -23.02 1.57
CA GLN A 131 -2.43 -24.32 0.88
C GLN A 131 -3.25 -25.30 1.72
N GLU A 132 -3.22 -25.17 3.04
CA GLU A 132 -4.02 -26.00 3.97
C GLU A 132 -5.42 -25.43 4.21
N GLY A 133 -5.64 -24.15 3.89
CA GLY A 133 -6.93 -23.45 3.96
C GLY A 133 -6.98 -22.33 5.01
N ALA A 134 -8.12 -21.63 5.04
CA ALA A 134 -8.30 -20.42 5.85
C ALA A 134 -8.09 -20.66 7.35
N ALA A 135 -8.54 -21.79 7.89
CA ALA A 135 -8.37 -22.12 9.30
C ALA A 135 -6.89 -22.23 9.71
N SER A 136 -6.04 -22.79 8.85
CA SER A 136 -4.59 -22.86 9.08
C SER A 136 -3.94 -21.48 9.07
N VAL A 137 -4.38 -20.58 8.19
CA VAL A 137 -3.91 -19.18 8.19
C VAL A 137 -4.33 -18.47 9.47
N VAL A 138 -5.59 -18.62 9.91
CA VAL A 138 -6.08 -18.03 11.17
C VAL A 138 -5.28 -18.53 12.38
N ALA A 139 -5.03 -19.84 12.46
CA ALA A 139 -4.22 -20.41 13.53
C ALA A 139 -2.80 -19.82 13.56
N LEU A 140 -2.17 -19.65 12.39
CA LEU A 140 -0.86 -18.99 12.27
C LEU A 140 -0.92 -17.52 12.72
N LEU A 141 -1.94 -16.75 12.33
CA LEU A 141 -2.07 -15.35 12.78
C LEU A 141 -2.19 -15.26 14.31
N GLY A 142 -2.90 -16.21 14.94
CA GLY A 142 -2.94 -16.35 16.40
C GLY A 142 -1.55 -16.59 16.99
N GLU A 143 -0.78 -17.52 16.42
CA GLU A 143 0.59 -17.83 16.85
C GLU A 143 1.53 -16.61 16.71
N LEU A 144 1.45 -15.88 15.59
CA LEU A 144 2.27 -14.70 15.34
C LEU A 144 1.96 -13.58 16.34
N ARG A 145 0.67 -13.38 16.67
CA ARG A 145 0.25 -12.43 17.70
C ARG A 145 0.81 -12.80 19.07
N GLU A 146 0.73 -14.06 19.47
CA GLU A 146 1.28 -14.54 20.75
C GLU A 146 2.79 -14.35 20.83
N ALA A 147 3.49 -14.57 19.72
CA ALA A 147 4.93 -14.34 19.59
C ALA A 147 5.30 -12.85 19.46
N ARG A 148 4.31 -11.93 19.43
CA ARG A 148 4.49 -10.48 19.20
C ARG A 148 5.27 -10.16 17.93
N LEU A 149 5.11 -11.00 16.90
CA LEU A 149 5.73 -10.78 15.60
C LEU A 149 4.83 -9.84 14.78
N GLY A 150 5.31 -8.62 14.59
CA GLY A 150 4.61 -7.62 13.79
C GLY A 150 4.52 -8.05 12.33
N LEU A 151 3.34 -7.85 11.76
CA LEU A 151 3.08 -8.07 10.35
C LEU A 151 3.10 -6.71 9.65
N SER A 152 4.22 -6.39 9.00
CA SER A 152 4.34 -5.24 8.09
C SER A 152 4.49 -5.77 6.68
N PHE A 153 3.40 -5.79 5.91
CA PHE A 153 3.42 -6.32 4.56
C PHE A 153 3.53 -5.18 3.55
N GLU A 154 4.67 -5.13 2.86
CA GLU A 154 4.80 -4.33 1.63
C GLU A 154 4.64 -5.21 0.36
N GLU A 155 4.70 -6.53 0.49
CA GLU A 155 4.59 -7.48 -0.62
C GLU A 155 3.24 -8.21 -0.64
N THR A 156 2.82 -8.60 -1.84
CA THR A 156 1.61 -9.36 -2.10
C THR A 156 1.81 -10.84 -1.74
N VAL A 157 0.98 -11.33 -0.81
CA VAL A 157 0.93 -12.75 -0.43
C VAL A 157 0.18 -13.54 -1.49
N LYS A 158 0.70 -14.68 -1.91
CA LYS A 158 0.04 -15.58 -2.86
C LYS A 158 -0.90 -16.55 -2.15
N PHE A 159 -2.16 -16.53 -2.56
CA PHE A 159 -3.17 -17.48 -2.10
C PHE A 159 -3.55 -18.47 -3.22
N PRO A 160 -3.96 -19.72 -2.87
CA PRO A 160 -4.61 -20.62 -3.83
C PRO A 160 -5.79 -19.95 -4.53
N LYS A 161 -6.09 -20.38 -5.76
CA LYS A 161 -7.15 -19.79 -6.60
C LYS A 161 -8.55 -19.84 -5.95
N ASP A 162 -8.83 -20.91 -5.21
CA ASP A 162 -10.12 -21.15 -4.57
C ASP A 162 -10.03 -20.97 -3.04
N PHE A 163 -9.15 -20.06 -2.59
CA PHE A 163 -8.93 -19.83 -1.16
C PHE A 163 -10.16 -19.16 -0.52
N ASP A 164 -10.57 -19.66 0.65
CA ASP A 164 -11.74 -19.19 1.37
C ASP A 164 -11.44 -17.89 2.17
N PHE A 165 -11.32 -16.78 1.45
CA PHE A 165 -11.18 -15.46 2.05
C PHE A 165 -12.39 -15.06 2.91
N ALA A 166 -13.59 -15.56 2.59
CA ALA A 166 -14.80 -15.22 3.31
C ALA A 166 -14.76 -15.72 4.77
N THR A 167 -14.18 -16.90 5.01
CA THR A 167 -13.88 -17.38 6.36
C THR A 167 -12.74 -16.60 7.00
N LEU A 168 -11.64 -16.38 6.27
CA LEU A 168 -10.47 -15.67 6.80
C LEU A 168 -10.81 -14.26 7.28
N MET A 169 -11.53 -13.48 6.47
CA MET A 169 -11.87 -12.07 6.74
C MET A 169 -12.89 -11.88 7.86
N ARG A 170 -13.58 -12.95 8.27
CA ARG A 170 -14.48 -12.97 9.43
C ARG A 170 -13.80 -13.46 10.70
N SER A 171 -12.53 -13.89 10.63
CA SER A 171 -11.78 -14.29 11.81
C SER A 171 -11.51 -13.09 12.74
N PRO A 172 -11.56 -13.28 14.07
CA PRO A 172 -11.24 -12.22 15.02
C PRO A 172 -9.85 -11.60 14.78
N GLU A 173 -8.88 -12.42 14.39
CA GLU A 173 -7.50 -12.03 14.11
C GLU A 173 -7.44 -11.01 12.97
N VAL A 174 -8.09 -11.30 11.85
CA VAL A 174 -8.08 -10.42 10.68
C VAL A 174 -8.92 -9.16 10.92
N VAL A 175 -10.04 -9.26 11.62
CA VAL A 175 -10.85 -8.10 12.00
C VAL A 175 -10.05 -7.14 12.88
N GLU A 176 -9.29 -7.66 13.86
CA GLU A 176 -8.41 -6.86 14.69
C GLU A 176 -7.31 -6.19 13.85
N MET A 177 -6.70 -6.91 12.91
CA MET A 177 -5.67 -6.38 12.02
C MET A 177 -6.20 -5.29 11.09
N LEU A 178 -7.39 -5.47 10.50
CA LEU A 178 -8.05 -4.46 9.66
C LEU A 178 -8.31 -3.18 10.45
N GLY A 179 -8.77 -3.28 11.71
CA GLY A 179 -8.95 -2.12 12.59
C GLY A 179 -7.66 -1.34 12.89
N LYS A 180 -6.49 -1.95 12.66
CA LYS A 180 -5.16 -1.33 12.83
C LYS A 180 -4.48 -0.98 11.49
N GLY A 181 -5.15 -1.16 10.35
CA GLY A 181 -4.57 -0.97 9.02
C GLY A 181 -3.52 -2.02 8.63
N GLN A 182 -3.48 -3.17 9.31
CA GLN A 182 -2.50 -4.25 9.07
C GLN A 182 -3.08 -5.41 8.24
N GLY A 183 -4.39 -5.45 8.02
CA GLY A 183 -5.10 -6.51 7.30
C GLY A 183 -5.40 -6.21 5.83
N GLU A 184 -5.00 -5.05 5.31
CA GLU A 184 -5.38 -4.57 3.97
C GLU A 184 -4.89 -5.48 2.84
N PHE A 185 -3.77 -6.17 3.03
CA PHE A 185 -3.25 -7.12 2.05
C PHE A 185 -4.17 -8.34 1.84
N PHE A 186 -4.87 -8.82 2.88
CA PHE A 186 -5.85 -9.90 2.73
C PHE A 186 -7.06 -9.43 1.92
N ALA A 187 -7.52 -8.19 2.18
CA ALA A 187 -8.57 -7.56 1.39
C ALA A 187 -8.15 -7.39 -0.08
N GLY A 188 -6.94 -6.90 -0.33
CA GLY A 188 -6.38 -6.76 -1.68
C GLY A 188 -6.25 -8.09 -2.42
N ALA A 189 -5.77 -9.14 -1.73
CA ALA A 189 -5.67 -10.48 -2.30
C ALA A 189 -7.05 -11.08 -2.64
N TRP A 190 -8.05 -10.90 -1.78
CA TRP A 190 -9.42 -11.33 -2.06
C TRP A 190 -10.00 -10.57 -3.25
N TYR A 191 -9.87 -9.24 -3.26
CA TYR A 191 -10.31 -8.40 -4.37
C TYR A 191 -9.70 -8.85 -5.72
N ALA A 192 -8.41 -9.19 -5.73
CA ALA A 192 -7.73 -9.66 -6.93
C ALA A 192 -8.26 -11.01 -7.45
N GLN A 193 -8.72 -11.91 -6.57
CA GLN A 193 -9.25 -13.22 -6.95
C GLN A 193 -10.75 -13.19 -7.28
N ASP A 194 -11.56 -12.58 -6.42
CA ASP A 194 -13.02 -12.50 -6.56
C ASP A 194 -13.54 -11.16 -6.03
N ARG A 195 -13.42 -10.14 -6.87
CA ARG A 195 -13.89 -8.77 -6.59
C ARG A 195 -15.38 -8.67 -6.22
N GLU A 196 -16.22 -9.57 -6.73
CA GLU A 196 -17.66 -9.50 -6.49
C GLU A 196 -18.02 -10.07 -5.11
N ALA A 197 -17.41 -11.21 -4.73
CA ALA A 197 -17.54 -11.73 -3.37
C ALA A 197 -16.93 -10.77 -2.33
N PHE A 198 -15.77 -10.18 -2.63
CA PHE A 198 -15.15 -9.16 -1.80
C PHE A 198 -16.07 -7.93 -1.62
N TYR A 199 -16.67 -7.44 -2.71
CA TYR A 199 -17.63 -6.33 -2.62
C TYR A 199 -18.86 -6.69 -1.78
N GLY A 200 -19.40 -7.91 -1.91
CA GLY A 200 -20.46 -8.40 -1.03
C GLY A 200 -20.08 -8.31 0.45
N TRP A 201 -18.87 -8.73 0.80
CA TRP A 201 -18.34 -8.61 2.17
C TRP A 201 -18.18 -7.16 2.63
N VAL A 202 -17.72 -6.25 1.75
CA VAL A 202 -17.62 -4.81 2.06
C VAL A 202 -18.98 -4.23 2.42
N MET A 203 -20.02 -4.59 1.66
CA MET A 203 -21.39 -4.16 1.93
C MET A 203 -21.93 -4.77 3.23
N GLU A 204 -21.69 -6.06 3.49
CA GLU A 204 -22.11 -6.74 4.71
C GLU A 204 -21.48 -6.14 5.98
N THR A 205 -20.22 -5.70 5.90
CA THR A 205 -19.44 -5.23 7.06
C THR A 205 -19.44 -3.71 7.25
N GLY A 206 -20.00 -2.96 6.30
CA GLY A 206 -19.95 -1.50 6.32
C GLY A 206 -18.55 -0.93 6.06
N ALA A 207 -17.64 -1.71 5.45
CA ALA A 207 -16.28 -1.30 5.13
C ALA A 207 -16.18 -0.40 3.88
N LEU A 208 -17.31 0.12 3.40
CA LEU A 208 -17.44 0.84 2.14
C LEU A 208 -16.51 2.06 2.03
N ARG A 209 -16.25 2.72 3.16
CA ARG A 209 -15.33 3.85 3.22
C ARG A 209 -13.90 3.46 2.83
N SER A 210 -13.42 2.27 3.17
CA SER A 210 -12.04 1.86 2.86
C SER A 210 -11.86 1.31 1.44
N LEU A 211 -12.97 1.07 0.72
CA LEU A 211 -12.94 0.46 -0.60
C LEU A 211 -12.13 1.24 -1.65
N PRO A 212 -12.21 2.58 -1.78
CA PRO A 212 -11.44 3.30 -2.78
C PRO A 212 -9.92 3.15 -2.62
N GLU A 213 -9.43 3.21 -1.38
CA GLU A 213 -8.01 3.03 -1.06
C GLU A 213 -7.54 1.61 -1.42
N MET A 214 -8.31 0.59 -1.03
CA MET A 214 -8.04 -0.82 -1.35
C MET A 214 -7.98 -1.06 -2.87
N VAL A 215 -8.87 -0.43 -3.65
CA VAL A 215 -8.91 -0.57 -5.11
C VAL A 215 -7.75 0.20 -5.78
N ALA A 216 -7.51 1.43 -5.36
CA ALA A 216 -6.52 2.33 -5.96
C ALA A 216 -5.07 1.88 -5.68
N LEU A 217 -4.80 1.36 -4.49
CA LEU A 217 -3.46 0.96 -4.04
C LEU A 217 -3.22 -0.55 -4.14
N GLY A 218 -4.27 -1.37 -4.05
CA GLY A 218 -4.16 -2.82 -3.86
C GLY A 218 -4.25 -3.67 -5.12
N SER A 219 -4.37 -3.08 -6.32
CA SER A 219 -4.57 -3.86 -7.55
C SER A 219 -3.40 -3.78 -8.52
N ASP A 220 -3.07 -4.93 -9.15
CA ASP A 220 -2.09 -5.02 -10.24
C ASP A 220 -2.49 -4.16 -11.46
N ASN A 221 -3.76 -3.75 -11.54
CA ASN A 221 -4.28 -2.84 -12.55
C ASN A 221 -5.24 -1.82 -11.91
N PRO A 222 -4.70 -0.72 -11.35
CA PRO A 222 -5.48 0.33 -10.69
C PRO A 222 -6.57 0.92 -11.57
N GLU A 223 -6.31 1.06 -12.88
CA GLU A 223 -7.26 1.63 -13.82
C GLU A 223 -8.54 0.78 -13.95
N LYS A 224 -8.40 -0.52 -14.19
CA LYS A 224 -9.54 -1.44 -14.26
C LYS A 224 -10.30 -1.50 -12.93
N GLY A 225 -9.58 -1.39 -11.82
CA GLY A 225 -10.20 -1.34 -10.50
C GLY A 225 -11.03 -0.08 -10.29
N LEU A 226 -10.52 1.08 -10.67
CA LEU A 226 -11.23 2.34 -10.55
C LEU A 226 -12.47 2.38 -11.47
N HIS A 227 -12.36 1.87 -12.70
CA HIS A 227 -13.53 1.70 -13.59
C HIS A 227 -14.59 0.81 -12.95
N TRP A 228 -14.19 -0.31 -12.34
CA TRP A 228 -15.12 -1.19 -11.63
C TRP A 228 -15.76 -0.49 -10.42
N LEU A 229 -15.00 0.30 -9.66
CA LEU A 229 -15.51 1.09 -8.54
C LEU A 229 -16.57 2.10 -8.99
N GLY A 230 -16.37 2.74 -10.15
CA GLY A 230 -17.37 3.58 -10.81
C GLY A 230 -18.67 2.83 -11.12
N ALA A 231 -18.54 1.64 -11.72
CA ALA A 231 -19.70 0.80 -12.03
C ALA A 231 -20.47 0.39 -10.75
N LYS A 232 -19.80 0.23 -9.60
CA LYS A 232 -20.45 -0.01 -8.31
C LYS A 232 -21.09 1.25 -7.73
N TYR A 233 -20.42 2.40 -7.83
CA TYR A 233 -20.93 3.67 -7.32
C TYR A 233 -22.35 3.99 -7.82
N GLN A 234 -22.62 3.78 -9.11
CA GLN A 234 -23.95 4.02 -9.65
C GLN A 234 -25.05 3.07 -9.13
N THR A 235 -24.67 1.90 -8.60
CA THR A 235 -25.62 0.94 -8.01
C THR A 235 -25.91 1.21 -6.54
N LEU A 236 -25.08 2.02 -5.88
CA LEU A 236 -25.25 2.41 -4.49
C LEU A 236 -26.38 3.43 -4.33
N ASP A 237 -27.00 3.45 -3.15
CA ASP A 237 -27.90 4.52 -2.75
C ASP A 237 -27.14 5.79 -2.35
N ALA A 238 -27.86 6.86 -2.01
CA ALA A 238 -27.24 8.16 -1.69
C ALA A 238 -26.34 8.11 -0.45
N ALA A 239 -26.70 7.36 0.59
CA ALA A 239 -25.95 7.30 1.83
C ALA A 239 -24.66 6.48 1.65
N ASP A 240 -24.75 5.38 0.91
CA ASP A 240 -23.59 4.56 0.57
C ASP A 240 -22.63 5.28 -0.38
N ARG A 241 -23.15 6.04 -1.35
CA ARG A 241 -22.31 6.90 -2.21
C ARG A 241 -21.54 7.93 -1.39
N GLU A 242 -22.18 8.58 -0.42
CA GLU A 242 -21.50 9.51 0.48
C GLU A 242 -20.41 8.80 1.30
N THR A 243 -20.72 7.62 1.83
CA THR A 243 -19.78 6.81 2.63
C THR A 243 -18.56 6.37 1.82
N LEU A 244 -18.76 5.96 0.56
CA LEU A 244 -17.67 5.62 -0.35
C LEU A 244 -16.80 6.86 -0.64
N MET A 245 -17.42 8.02 -0.92
CA MET A 245 -16.68 9.25 -1.20
C MET A 245 -15.83 9.76 -0.04
N LEU A 246 -16.19 9.42 1.20
CA LEU A 246 -15.40 9.73 2.39
C LEU A 246 -14.03 9.04 2.47
N GLY A 247 -13.78 8.00 1.67
CA GLY A 247 -12.47 7.37 1.56
C GLY A 247 -11.80 7.49 0.21
N SER A 248 -12.43 8.18 -0.74
CA SER A 248 -11.79 8.50 -2.02
C SER A 248 -10.64 9.50 -1.80
N PRO A 249 -9.47 9.29 -2.43
CA PRO A 249 -8.34 10.21 -2.31
C PRO A 249 -8.70 11.57 -2.93
N VAL A 250 -8.74 12.61 -2.11
CA VAL A 250 -9.18 13.95 -2.52
C VAL A 250 -8.12 14.64 -3.37
N GLY A 251 -8.53 15.38 -4.41
CA GLY A 251 -7.62 16.15 -5.27
C GLY A 251 -6.98 15.35 -6.40
N HIS A 252 -7.11 14.02 -6.38
CA HIS A 252 -6.59 13.13 -7.43
C HIS A 252 -7.56 13.04 -8.61
N ALA A 253 -7.52 14.04 -9.50
CA ALA A 253 -8.38 14.11 -10.68
C ALA A 253 -8.24 12.90 -11.61
N ASP A 254 -7.04 12.32 -11.73
CA ASP A 254 -6.80 11.14 -12.56
C ASP A 254 -7.50 9.88 -12.01
N ILE A 255 -7.50 9.70 -10.68
CA ILE A 255 -8.19 8.61 -10.00
C ILE A 255 -9.70 8.77 -10.17
N MET A 256 -10.20 9.97 -9.91
CA MET A 256 -11.63 10.28 -10.02
C MET A 256 -12.13 10.19 -11.47
N GLY A 257 -11.33 10.65 -12.43
CA GLY A 257 -11.62 10.51 -13.86
C GLY A 257 -11.84 9.06 -14.27
N LYS A 258 -10.93 8.16 -13.89
CA LYS A 258 -11.07 6.70 -14.13
C LYS A 258 -12.30 6.13 -13.44
N MET A 259 -12.59 6.53 -12.20
CA MET A 259 -13.81 6.11 -11.52
C MET A 259 -15.07 6.56 -12.28
N ILE A 260 -15.11 7.82 -12.74
CA ILE A 260 -16.23 8.36 -13.51
C ILE A 260 -16.41 7.65 -14.86
N GLU A 261 -15.32 7.28 -15.54
CA GLU A 261 -15.35 6.52 -16.80
C GLU A 261 -16.03 5.15 -16.67
N GLY A 262 -16.01 4.58 -15.45
CA GLY A 262 -16.71 3.34 -15.12
C GLY A 262 -18.24 3.49 -14.96
N ILE A 263 -18.75 4.73 -14.88
CA ILE A 263 -20.18 5.00 -14.68
C ILE A 263 -20.88 5.07 -16.03
N THR A 264 -21.93 4.26 -16.20
CA THR A 264 -22.70 4.19 -17.45
C THR A 264 -23.84 5.20 -17.51
N ASP A 265 -24.42 5.59 -16.37
CA ASP A 265 -25.46 6.64 -16.32
C ASP A 265 -24.82 8.04 -16.33
N PRO A 266 -25.02 8.85 -17.39
CA PRO A 266 -24.45 10.18 -17.47
C PRO A 266 -24.84 11.10 -16.31
N ARG A 267 -26.05 10.93 -15.75
CA ARG A 267 -26.51 11.76 -14.62
C ARG A 267 -25.72 11.45 -13.36
N VAL A 268 -25.53 10.18 -13.04
CA VAL A 268 -24.70 9.78 -11.89
C VAL A 268 -23.25 10.21 -12.07
N ALA A 269 -22.72 10.15 -13.29
CA ALA A 269 -21.38 10.64 -13.60
C ALA A 269 -21.25 12.15 -13.44
N GLU A 270 -22.27 12.93 -13.78
CA GLU A 270 -22.32 14.38 -13.56
C GLU A 270 -22.49 14.73 -12.08
N ASP A 271 -23.33 14.01 -11.35
CA ASP A 271 -23.51 14.17 -9.89
C ASP A 271 -22.19 13.91 -9.15
N LEU A 272 -21.46 12.85 -9.52
CA LEU A 272 -20.16 12.55 -8.94
C LEU A 272 -19.16 13.68 -9.23
N ARG A 273 -19.10 14.19 -10.47
CA ARG A 273 -18.25 15.36 -10.80
C ARG A 273 -18.61 16.59 -9.96
N ALA A 274 -19.91 16.88 -9.84
CA ALA A 274 -20.40 18.01 -9.05
C ALA A 274 -20.02 17.88 -7.56
N SER A 275 -20.05 16.66 -7.01
CA SER A 275 -19.65 16.41 -5.62
C SER A 275 -18.18 16.76 -5.34
N CYS A 276 -17.30 16.70 -6.35
CA CYS A 276 -15.90 17.13 -6.24
C CYS A 276 -15.73 18.64 -6.07
N ALA A 277 -16.79 19.45 -6.13
CA ALA A 277 -16.75 20.85 -5.70
C ALA A 277 -16.32 20.99 -4.22
N GLU A 278 -16.58 19.98 -3.37
CA GLU A 278 -16.10 19.95 -1.98
C GLU A 278 -14.58 20.14 -1.89
N TRP A 279 -13.83 19.64 -2.88
CA TRP A 279 -12.37 19.63 -2.86
C TRP A 279 -11.77 21.04 -2.87
N LEU A 280 -12.51 22.02 -3.39
CA LEU A 280 -12.14 23.44 -3.34
C LEU A 280 -12.06 23.95 -1.90
N PHE A 281 -12.91 23.47 -0.99
CA PHE A 281 -12.87 23.87 0.42
C PHE A 281 -11.62 23.36 1.14
N ILE A 282 -10.96 22.32 0.63
CA ILE A 282 -9.76 21.77 1.25
C ILE A 282 -8.46 22.19 0.55
N GLY A 283 -8.54 23.10 -0.42
CA GLY A 283 -7.40 23.64 -1.14
C GLY A 283 -6.94 22.79 -2.34
N GLU A 284 -7.67 21.72 -2.69
CA GLU A 284 -7.34 20.85 -3.83
C GLU A 284 -7.89 21.41 -5.16
N THR A 285 -7.55 22.68 -5.44
CA THR A 285 -8.19 23.49 -6.48
C THR A 285 -7.94 22.96 -7.88
N ALA A 286 -6.69 22.60 -8.22
CA ALA A 286 -6.36 22.10 -9.55
C ALA A 286 -7.14 20.83 -9.91
N GLY A 287 -7.15 19.85 -8.99
CA GLY A 287 -7.86 18.59 -9.17
C GLY A 287 -9.38 18.78 -9.25
N ALA A 288 -9.94 19.63 -8.38
CA ALA A 288 -11.38 19.94 -8.40
C ALA A 288 -11.81 20.53 -9.76
N LEU A 289 -11.06 21.50 -10.28
CA LEU A 289 -11.39 22.18 -11.54
C LEU A 289 -11.19 21.28 -12.76
N GLU A 290 -10.25 20.34 -12.70
CA GLU A 290 -10.08 19.32 -13.74
C GLU A 290 -11.30 18.40 -13.81
N VAL A 291 -11.76 17.87 -12.68
CA VAL A 291 -12.93 16.99 -12.61
C VAL A 291 -14.22 17.73 -13.02
N LEU A 292 -14.45 18.92 -12.48
CA LEU A 292 -15.59 19.77 -12.82
C LEU A 292 -15.58 20.18 -14.30
N GLY A 293 -14.40 20.42 -14.87
CA GLY A 293 -14.23 20.71 -16.30
C GLY A 293 -14.76 19.61 -17.22
N GLY A 294 -14.89 18.37 -16.71
CA GLY A 294 -15.50 17.24 -17.42
C GLY A 294 -17.02 17.31 -17.55
N ILE A 295 -17.72 18.18 -16.82
CA ILE A 295 -19.15 18.46 -17.04
C ILE A 295 -19.29 19.17 -18.38
N ARG A 296 -20.16 18.71 -19.27
CA ARG A 296 -20.18 19.18 -20.67
C ARG A 296 -20.63 20.63 -20.82
N ASP A 297 -21.65 21.02 -20.08
CA ASP A 297 -22.23 22.35 -20.13
C ASP A 297 -21.51 23.31 -19.16
N PRO A 298 -20.93 24.42 -19.65
CA PRO A 298 -20.32 25.43 -18.79
C PRO A 298 -21.29 26.02 -17.75
N ALA A 299 -22.58 26.16 -18.07
CA ALA A 299 -23.55 26.66 -17.10
C ALA A 299 -23.75 25.66 -15.96
N ALA A 300 -23.88 24.36 -16.27
CA ALA A 300 -23.95 23.30 -15.27
C ALA A 300 -22.70 23.23 -14.36
N ARG A 301 -21.50 23.56 -14.87
CA ARG A 301 -20.29 23.66 -14.02
C ARG A 301 -20.42 24.75 -12.96
N LEU A 302 -20.93 25.91 -13.36
CA LEU A 302 -21.17 27.03 -12.46
C LEU A 302 -22.28 26.71 -11.46
N SER A 303 -23.38 26.12 -11.93
CA SER A 303 -24.48 25.69 -11.05
C SER A 303 -24.02 24.69 -9.99
N ALA A 304 -23.17 23.72 -10.34
CA ALA A 304 -22.60 22.79 -9.36
C ALA A 304 -21.84 23.52 -8.24
N LEU A 305 -21.07 24.56 -8.58
CA LEU A 305 -20.35 25.38 -7.60
C LEU A 305 -21.28 26.28 -6.78
N GLU A 306 -22.31 26.84 -7.40
CA GLU A 306 -23.29 27.71 -6.75
C GLU A 306 -24.16 26.93 -5.76
N GLU A 307 -24.63 25.75 -6.16
CA GLU A 307 -25.55 24.89 -5.40
C GLU A 307 -24.86 24.06 -4.30
N PHE A 308 -23.54 23.87 -4.38
CA PHE A 308 -22.83 23.09 -3.36
C PHE A 308 -22.99 23.73 -1.98
N ASP A 309 -23.54 23.00 -1.02
CA ASP A 309 -23.77 23.51 0.32
C ASP A 309 -22.45 23.55 1.11
N ALA A 310 -21.98 24.76 1.45
CA ALA A 310 -20.73 24.94 2.18
C ALA A 310 -20.77 24.30 3.58
N GLU A 311 -21.95 24.14 4.19
CA GLU A 311 -22.10 23.50 5.50
C GLU A 311 -21.82 21.98 5.42
N LYS A 312 -21.90 21.40 4.23
CA LYS A 312 -21.55 19.99 4.01
C LYS A 312 -20.05 19.77 3.84
N ALA A 313 -19.26 20.82 3.64
CA ALA A 313 -17.82 20.69 3.52
C ALA A 313 -17.22 20.23 4.85
N LYS A 314 -16.55 19.07 4.83
CA LYS A 314 -16.09 18.40 6.07
C LYS A 314 -14.77 18.96 6.59
N ARG A 315 -14.05 19.71 5.75
CA ARG A 315 -12.74 20.29 6.07
C ARG A 315 -12.61 21.63 5.36
N PHE A 316 -11.86 22.54 5.97
CA PHE A 316 -11.57 23.86 5.43
C PHE A 316 -10.07 24.08 5.43
N SER A 317 -9.54 24.48 4.28
CA SER A 317 -8.18 24.97 4.09
C SER A 317 -8.23 26.24 3.26
N GLN A 318 -7.32 27.17 3.53
CA GLN A 318 -7.22 28.35 2.69
C GLN A 318 -6.63 27.96 1.33
N MET A 319 -7.29 28.39 0.25
CA MET A 319 -6.68 28.35 -1.08
C MET A 319 -5.42 29.20 -1.11
N ALA A 320 -4.35 28.69 -1.72
CA ALA A 320 -3.16 29.49 -1.95
C ALA A 320 -3.45 30.63 -2.94
N PRO A 321 -2.72 31.76 -2.91
CA PRO A 321 -2.94 32.86 -3.84
C PRO A 321 -2.88 32.45 -5.33
N GLY A 322 -2.01 31.50 -5.66
CA GLY A 322 -1.93 30.92 -7.01
C GLY A 322 -3.20 30.15 -7.41
N ASP A 323 -3.78 29.40 -6.47
CA ASP A 323 -5.02 28.63 -6.69
C ASP A 323 -6.24 29.55 -6.84
N VAL A 324 -6.27 30.67 -6.11
CA VAL A 324 -7.33 31.69 -6.28
C VAL A 324 -7.27 32.29 -7.68
N SER A 325 -6.07 32.60 -8.17
CA SER A 325 -5.89 33.09 -9.55
C SER A 325 -6.34 32.04 -10.56
N LEU A 326 -5.97 30.77 -10.35
CA LEU A 326 -6.39 29.66 -11.21
C LEU A 326 -7.92 29.51 -11.22
N PHE A 327 -8.55 29.54 -10.04
CA PHE A 327 -9.99 29.40 -9.89
C PHE A 327 -10.75 30.51 -10.62
N ARG A 328 -10.34 31.77 -10.42
CA ARG A 328 -10.90 32.93 -11.15
C ARG A 328 -10.82 32.75 -12.65
N THR A 329 -9.64 32.41 -13.17
CA THR A 329 -9.44 32.19 -14.60
C THR A 329 -10.33 31.07 -15.14
N ARG A 330 -10.55 29.99 -14.39
CA ARG A 330 -11.46 28.91 -14.81
C ARG A 330 -12.93 29.33 -14.83
N LEU A 331 -13.38 30.08 -13.83
CA LEU A 331 -14.74 30.61 -13.78
C LEU A 331 -15.03 31.53 -14.97
N GLU A 332 -14.10 32.44 -15.29
CA GLU A 332 -14.20 33.32 -16.46
C GLU A 332 -14.25 32.52 -17.77
N GLN A 333 -13.41 31.48 -17.90
CA GLN A 333 -13.44 30.56 -19.06
C GLN A 333 -14.77 29.79 -19.17
N TRP A 334 -15.46 29.55 -18.06
CA TRP A 334 -16.78 28.93 -18.04
C TRP A 334 -17.92 29.95 -18.21
N GLY A 335 -17.60 31.24 -18.36
CA GLY A 335 -18.57 32.29 -18.66
C GLY A 335 -19.24 32.93 -17.44
N ALA A 336 -18.69 32.76 -16.23
CA ALA A 336 -19.19 33.47 -15.06
C ALA A 336 -18.99 34.99 -15.20
N THR A 337 -19.96 35.77 -14.72
CA THR A 337 -19.82 37.23 -14.63
C THR A 337 -18.83 37.61 -13.53
N PRO A 338 -18.25 38.83 -13.56
CA PRO A 338 -17.35 39.29 -12.49
C PRO A 338 -17.96 39.15 -11.08
N GLU A 339 -19.25 39.44 -10.94
CA GLU A 339 -19.98 39.31 -9.66
C GLU A 339 -20.12 37.85 -9.21
N GLN A 340 -20.35 36.92 -10.15
CA GLN A 340 -20.38 35.49 -9.86
C GLN A 340 -18.99 34.98 -9.45
N VAL A 341 -17.93 35.42 -10.16
CA VAL A 341 -16.55 35.08 -9.82
C VAL A 341 -16.23 35.47 -8.38
N ASP A 342 -16.50 36.72 -8.00
CA ASP A 342 -16.23 37.20 -6.64
C ASP A 342 -17.06 36.47 -5.58
N THR A 343 -18.32 36.15 -5.90
CA THR A 343 -19.20 35.40 -5.00
C THR A 343 -18.69 33.98 -4.75
N LEU A 344 -18.31 33.26 -5.81
CA LEU A 344 -17.79 31.90 -5.73
C LEU A 344 -16.42 31.86 -5.05
N VAL A 345 -15.51 32.77 -5.40
CA VAL A 345 -14.21 32.87 -4.72
C VAL A 345 -14.41 33.10 -3.22
N LYS A 346 -15.28 34.03 -2.83
CA LYS A 346 -15.58 34.28 -1.41
C LYS A 346 -16.19 33.07 -0.70
N LYS A 347 -17.04 32.30 -1.38
CA LYS A 347 -17.66 31.08 -0.84
C LYS A 347 -16.61 30.03 -0.51
N PHE A 348 -15.70 29.74 -1.44
CA PHE A 348 -14.72 28.67 -1.30
C PHE A 348 -13.40 29.11 -0.65
N GLN A 349 -13.18 30.42 -0.49
CA GLN A 349 -12.07 31.01 0.27
C GLN A 349 -12.62 31.83 1.45
N PRO A 350 -13.23 31.19 2.47
CA PRO A 350 -13.72 31.92 3.63
C PRO A 350 -12.55 32.62 4.33
N TYR A 351 -12.72 33.91 4.58
CA TYR A 351 -11.84 34.67 5.48
C TYR A 351 -11.96 34.05 6.87
N LEU A 352 -10.96 33.26 7.30
CA LEU A 352 -10.80 32.85 8.69
C LEU A 352 -10.20 33.99 9.51
#